data_AF-A0A369TNQ3-F1
#
_entry.id   AF-A0A369TNQ3-F1
#
_cell.length_a   1.000
_cell.length_b   1.000
_cell.length_c   1.000
_cell.angle_alpha   90.00
_cell.angle_beta   90.00
_cell.angle_gamma   90.00
#
_symmetry.space_group_name_H-M   'P 1'
#
loop_
_entity.id
_entity.type
_entity.pdbx_description
1 polymer ?
#
loop_
_entity_poly.entity_id
_entity_poly.type
_entity_poly.pdbx_seq_one_letter_code
_entity_poly.pdbx_strand_id
1 'polypeptide(L)'
;MRPSTLTQTDFVRQSGESAVLTIRPARVAMHTGTKWPVSKARLRKLHRVLPRALTNLVRPAIKRREPFVIPPRYFGTPHPMTETPRYLRVADFIRRPGSVEDTAWFRDLAEELAATGAARHKDIIMRSREDIHGFFDTYVIPMIDSLRRDGFDTTRADFDSVAVIDANGRLTKAGSGNHRFAICQVLDSPSFPLRVVAVHADWYARAVMAQGDSWESLFRALKAVEHDHQ
;
A
#
# COMPACT_ATOMS: atom_id res chain seq x y z
N MET A 1 -20.72 -8.85 -15.96
CA MET A 1 -19.57 -8.15 -16.56
C MET A 1 -18.33 -9.00 -16.33
N ARG A 2 -17.44 -9.13 -17.31
CA ARG A 2 -16.23 -9.96 -17.21
C ARG A 2 -15.15 -9.25 -16.37
N PRO A 3 -14.56 -9.86 -15.33
CA PRO A 3 -13.59 -9.18 -14.49
C PRO A 3 -12.37 -8.65 -15.26
N SER A 4 -11.96 -9.31 -16.35
CA SER A 4 -10.86 -8.87 -17.22
C SER A 4 -11.02 -7.45 -17.80
N THR A 5 -12.26 -6.97 -17.94
CA THR A 5 -12.58 -5.67 -18.55
C THR A 5 -12.78 -4.55 -17.53
N LEU A 6 -12.72 -4.86 -16.24
CA LEU A 6 -13.03 -3.91 -15.17
C LEU A 6 -11.92 -2.90 -14.97
N THR A 7 -12.32 -1.70 -14.55
CA THR A 7 -11.40 -0.77 -13.89
C THR A 7 -11.17 -1.22 -12.44
N GLN A 8 -10.11 -0.76 -11.80
CA GLN A 8 -9.89 -1.00 -10.36
C GLN A 8 -11.06 -0.49 -9.52
N THR A 9 -11.64 0.66 -9.88
CA THR A 9 -12.78 1.23 -9.18
C THR A 9 -14.02 0.35 -9.30
N ASP A 10 -14.31 -0.15 -10.50
CA ASP A 10 -15.45 -1.04 -10.72
C ASP A 10 -15.24 -2.40 -10.06
N PHE A 11 -14.01 -2.92 -10.08
CA PHE A 11 -13.65 -4.14 -9.38
C PHE A 11 -13.87 -4.00 -7.87
N VAL A 12 -13.27 -2.99 -7.23
CA VAL A 12 -13.40 -2.79 -5.77
C VAL A 12 -14.86 -2.61 -5.36
N ARG A 13 -15.65 -1.87 -6.15
CA ARG A 13 -17.09 -1.67 -5.90
C ARG A 13 -17.86 -2.99 -5.98
N GLN A 14 -17.58 -3.83 -6.96
CA GLN A 14 -18.31 -5.08 -7.19
C GLN A 14 -17.84 -6.24 -6.30
N SER A 15 -16.55 -6.29 -5.95
CA SER A 15 -15.98 -7.39 -5.17
C SER A 15 -16.30 -7.29 -3.68
N GLY A 16 -16.49 -6.07 -3.17
CA GLY A 16 -16.69 -5.83 -1.74
C GLY A 16 -15.60 -6.52 -0.89
N GLU A 17 -16.01 -7.20 0.17
CA GLU A 17 -15.12 -7.93 1.07
C GLU A 17 -14.47 -9.18 0.45
N SER A 18 -14.99 -9.69 -0.67
CA SER A 18 -14.41 -10.87 -1.34
C SER A 18 -13.01 -10.63 -1.92
N ALA A 19 -12.59 -9.36 -2.04
CA ALA A 19 -11.23 -8.98 -2.44
C ALA A 19 -10.31 -8.62 -1.26
N VAL A 20 -10.80 -8.72 -0.02
CA VAL A 20 -9.99 -8.53 1.19
C VAL A 20 -9.47 -9.89 1.63
N LEU A 21 -8.15 -10.03 1.63
CA LEU A 21 -7.48 -11.26 2.04
C LEU A 21 -6.97 -11.08 3.46
N THR A 22 -7.19 -12.07 4.32
CA THR A 22 -6.65 -12.13 5.67
C THR A 22 -5.31 -12.85 5.60
N ILE A 23 -4.23 -12.08 5.71
CA ILE A 23 -2.85 -12.56 5.49
C ILE A 23 -1.98 -12.34 6.72
N ARG A 24 -0.84 -13.04 6.79
CA ARG A 24 0.24 -12.70 7.71
C ARG A 24 1.16 -11.67 7.03
N PRO A 25 1.30 -10.44 7.55
CA PRO A 25 2.15 -9.39 6.95
C PRO A 25 3.59 -9.84 6.65
N ALA A 26 4.17 -10.71 7.48
CA ALA A 26 5.51 -11.25 7.27
C ALA A 26 5.64 -12.05 5.95
N ARG A 27 4.54 -12.60 5.40
CA ARG A 27 4.52 -13.35 4.13
C ARG A 27 4.49 -12.46 2.89
N VAL A 28 4.19 -11.17 3.02
CA VAL A 28 4.15 -10.22 1.90
C VAL A 28 5.50 -9.47 1.84
N ALA A 29 6.46 -10.10 1.17
CA ALA A 29 7.86 -9.63 1.16
C ALA A 29 8.13 -8.44 0.23
N MET A 30 7.24 -8.16 -0.74
CA MET A 30 7.54 -7.25 -1.85
C MET A 30 6.63 -6.02 -1.89
N HIS A 31 7.11 -4.94 -2.50
CA HIS A 31 6.43 -3.67 -2.70
C HIS A 31 6.56 -3.16 -4.14
N THR A 32 5.45 -2.72 -4.74
CA THR A 32 5.38 -2.27 -6.16
C THR A 32 5.20 -0.75 -6.32
N GLY A 33 5.29 0.03 -5.23
CA GLY A 33 5.22 1.49 -5.28
C GLY A 33 3.80 2.01 -5.46
N THR A 34 3.27 1.95 -6.68
CA THR A 34 1.99 2.53 -7.04
C THR A 34 0.95 1.46 -7.38
N LYS A 35 -0.28 1.69 -6.92
CA LYS A 35 -1.43 0.91 -7.37
C LYS A 35 -1.98 1.35 -8.73
N TRP A 36 -1.47 2.46 -9.32
CA TRP A 36 -1.96 2.99 -10.61
C TRP A 36 -0.85 3.09 -11.68
N PRO A 37 -0.18 1.98 -12.03
CA PRO A 37 0.93 2.00 -12.97
C PRO A 37 0.56 2.53 -14.36
N VAL A 38 -0.60 2.16 -14.91
CA VAL A 38 -1.03 2.55 -16.26
C VAL A 38 -1.32 4.05 -16.31
N SER A 39 -2.05 4.56 -15.33
CA SER A 39 -2.33 5.98 -15.15
C SER A 39 -1.06 6.79 -14.94
N LYS A 40 -0.11 6.28 -14.13
CA LYS A 40 1.20 6.92 -13.94
C LYS A 40 1.97 7.04 -15.26
N ALA A 41 1.94 6.00 -16.10
CA ALA A 41 2.57 6.04 -17.41
C ALA A 41 1.89 7.05 -18.37
N ARG A 42 0.55 7.07 -18.40
CA ARG A 42 -0.24 8.03 -19.19
C ARG A 42 0.03 9.48 -18.78
N LEU A 43 -0.03 9.77 -17.47
CA LEU A 43 0.26 11.10 -16.92
C LEU A 43 1.68 11.55 -17.23
N ARG A 44 2.67 10.65 -17.17
CA ARG A 44 4.06 10.96 -17.53
C ARG A 44 4.21 11.36 -18.99
N LYS A 45 3.49 10.71 -19.91
CA LYS A 45 3.45 11.11 -21.31
C LYS A 45 2.81 12.50 -21.48
N LEU A 46 1.70 12.74 -20.78
CA LEU A 46 0.99 14.02 -20.84
C LEU A 46 1.84 15.18 -20.29
N HIS A 47 2.59 14.96 -19.20
CA HIS A 47 3.52 15.95 -18.63
C HIS A 47 4.65 16.37 -19.58
N ARG A 48 4.91 15.61 -20.65
CA ARG A 48 5.91 15.99 -21.67
C ARG A 48 5.38 17.05 -22.64
N VAL A 49 4.06 17.17 -22.76
CA VAL A 49 3.41 18.02 -23.77
C VAL A 49 2.53 19.10 -23.15
N LEU A 50 2.05 18.89 -21.91
CA LEU A 50 1.19 19.84 -21.21
C LEU A 50 1.79 20.24 -19.85
N PRO A 51 1.60 21.50 -19.43
CA PRO A 51 1.90 21.94 -18.07
C PRO A 51 1.23 21.08 -17.01
N ARG A 52 1.92 20.88 -15.87
CA ARG A 52 1.42 20.06 -14.75
C ARG A 52 0.07 20.52 -14.20
N ALA A 53 -0.21 21.82 -14.26
CA ALA A 53 -1.50 22.37 -13.82
C ALA A 53 -2.67 21.77 -14.61
N LEU A 54 -2.55 21.69 -15.95
CA LEU A 54 -3.59 21.15 -16.82
C LEU A 54 -3.73 19.63 -16.68
N THR A 55 -2.61 18.91 -16.58
CA THR A 55 -2.64 17.45 -16.42
C THR A 55 -3.20 17.02 -15.07
N ASN A 56 -3.06 17.85 -14.03
CA ASN A 56 -3.67 17.63 -12.73
C ASN A 56 -5.19 17.71 -12.77
N LEU A 57 -5.80 18.51 -13.66
CA LEU A 57 -7.27 18.60 -13.81
C LEU A 57 -7.86 17.26 -14.30
N VAL A 58 -7.17 16.59 -15.24
CA VAL A 58 -7.63 15.32 -15.81
C VAL A 58 -7.16 14.08 -15.02
N ARG A 59 -6.28 14.27 -14.03
CA ARG A 59 -5.67 13.19 -13.23
C ARG A 59 -6.71 12.27 -12.57
N PRO A 60 -7.80 12.76 -11.95
CA PRO A 60 -8.82 11.88 -11.37
C PRO A 60 -9.49 11.00 -12.42
N ALA A 61 -9.85 11.57 -13.58
CA ALA A 61 -10.48 10.84 -14.67
C ALA A 61 -9.55 9.76 -15.24
N ILE A 62 -8.26 10.05 -15.40
CA ILE A 62 -7.26 9.07 -15.85
C ILE A 62 -7.16 7.91 -14.84
N LYS A 63 -7.06 8.22 -13.54
CA LYS A 63 -6.98 7.20 -12.48
C LYS A 63 -8.22 6.32 -12.37
N ARG A 64 -9.42 6.87 -12.60
CA ARG A 64 -10.66 6.07 -12.64
C ARG A 64 -10.68 5.03 -13.75
N ARG A 65 -9.86 5.22 -14.79
CA ARG A 65 -9.66 4.27 -15.90
C ARG A 65 -8.45 3.35 -15.71
N GLU A 66 -7.93 3.24 -14.49
CA GLU A 66 -6.90 2.24 -14.18
C GLU A 66 -7.50 0.83 -14.32
N PRO A 67 -6.91 -0.06 -15.13
CA PRO A 67 -7.45 -1.40 -15.29
C PRO A 67 -7.21 -2.25 -14.04
N PHE A 68 -8.15 -3.15 -13.74
CA PHE A 68 -7.97 -4.19 -12.73
C PHE A 68 -6.87 -5.18 -13.15
N VAL A 69 -6.88 -5.62 -14.42
CA VAL A 69 -5.84 -6.47 -15.00
C VAL A 69 -4.75 -5.58 -15.60
N ILE A 70 -3.59 -5.51 -14.94
CA ILE A 70 -2.46 -4.65 -15.34
C ILE A 70 -1.67 -5.34 -16.47
N PRO A 71 -1.51 -4.68 -17.63
CA PRO A 71 -0.68 -5.23 -18.71
C PRO A 71 0.80 -5.31 -18.31
N PRO A 72 1.56 -6.34 -18.76
CA PRO A 72 2.91 -6.61 -18.25
C PRO A 72 3.86 -5.41 -18.37
N ARG A 73 3.81 -4.71 -19.51
CA ARG A 73 4.63 -3.50 -19.77
C ARG A 73 4.46 -2.34 -18.78
N TYR A 74 3.38 -2.33 -18.00
CA TYR A 74 3.12 -1.30 -17.00
C TYR A 74 3.42 -1.78 -15.58
N PHE A 75 3.55 -3.08 -15.35
CA PHE A 75 3.86 -3.60 -14.03
C PHE A 75 5.33 -3.33 -13.71
N GLY A 76 5.58 -2.53 -12.66
CA GLY A 76 6.94 -2.22 -12.23
C GLY A 76 7.58 -3.40 -11.50
N THR A 77 8.91 -3.46 -11.51
CA THR A 77 9.67 -4.44 -10.72
C THR A 77 9.33 -4.27 -9.24
N PRO A 78 8.85 -5.33 -8.54
CA PRO A 78 8.68 -5.30 -7.10
C PRO A 78 10.05 -5.20 -6.41
N HIS A 79 10.11 -4.47 -5.29
CA HIS A 79 11.32 -4.34 -4.46
C HIS A 79 11.04 -4.90 -3.06
N PRO A 80 12.05 -5.38 -2.32
CA PRO A 80 11.86 -5.87 -0.96
C PRO A 80 11.23 -4.81 -0.06
N MET A 81 10.20 -5.20 0.69
CA MET A 81 9.50 -4.31 1.62
C MET A 81 10.44 -3.85 2.73
N THR A 82 11.35 -4.73 3.15
CA THR A 82 12.36 -4.50 4.20
C THR A 82 13.38 -3.42 3.85
N GLU A 83 13.57 -3.14 2.57
CA GLU A 83 14.51 -2.11 2.07
C GLU A 83 13.83 -0.74 1.90
N THR A 84 12.52 -0.65 2.08
CA THR A 84 11.83 0.63 1.92
C THR A 84 12.18 1.58 3.08
N PRO A 85 12.42 2.88 2.83
CA PRO A 85 12.71 3.85 3.90
C PRO A 85 11.63 3.88 5.00
N ARG A 86 10.38 3.56 4.63
CA ARG A 86 9.28 3.46 5.57
C ARG A 86 9.44 2.26 6.50
N TYR A 87 9.71 1.07 5.96
CA TYR A 87 9.92 -0.11 6.78
C TYR A 87 11.11 0.10 7.71
N LEU A 88 12.23 0.60 7.19
CA LEU A 88 13.44 0.83 7.97
C LEU A 88 13.19 1.78 9.16
N ARG A 89 12.46 2.88 8.97
CA ARG A 89 12.10 3.80 10.05
C ARG A 89 11.22 3.17 11.12
N VAL A 90 10.18 2.43 10.69
CA VAL A 90 9.29 1.73 11.63
C VAL A 90 10.05 0.63 12.39
N ALA A 91 10.93 -0.09 11.69
CA ALA A 91 11.74 -1.15 12.27
C ALA A 91 12.75 -0.61 13.28
N ASP A 92 13.47 0.47 12.94
CA ASP A 92 14.38 1.15 13.88
C ASP A 92 13.63 1.64 15.12
N PHE A 93 12.49 2.31 14.93
CA PHE A 93 11.66 2.79 16.05
C PHE A 93 11.18 1.66 16.97
N ILE A 94 10.68 0.55 16.41
CA ILE A 94 10.13 -0.56 17.21
C ILE A 94 11.23 -1.38 17.89
N ARG A 95 12.36 -1.59 17.21
CA ARG A 95 13.44 -2.47 17.70
C ARG A 95 14.41 -1.78 18.64
N ARG A 96 14.49 -0.44 18.62
CA ARG A 96 15.34 0.35 19.49
C ARG A 96 14.57 0.79 20.73
N PRO A 97 14.80 0.18 21.90
CA PRO A 97 14.30 0.75 23.15
C PRO A 97 15.06 2.06 23.45
N GLY A 98 14.39 3.06 24.01
CA GLY A 98 15.01 4.31 24.42
C GLY A 98 14.25 5.55 23.98
N SER A 99 14.94 6.68 23.90
CA SER A 99 14.32 7.94 23.50
C SER A 99 13.98 7.92 22.00
N VAL A 100 12.86 8.58 21.66
CA VAL A 100 12.45 8.79 20.27
C VAL A 100 13.51 9.53 19.46
N GLU A 101 14.32 10.38 20.10
CA GLU A 101 15.37 11.19 19.46
C GLU A 101 16.50 10.36 18.85
N ASP A 102 16.72 9.15 19.38
CA ASP A 102 17.74 8.23 18.90
C ASP A 102 17.30 7.47 17.65
N THR A 103 16.04 7.61 17.26
CA THR A 103 15.47 6.91 16.10
C THR A 103 15.74 7.68 14.81
N ALA A 104 15.95 6.94 13.71
CA ALA A 104 16.12 7.50 12.38
C ALA A 104 14.91 8.35 11.97
N TRP A 105 13.69 7.96 12.38
CA TRP A 105 12.49 8.71 12.05
C TRP A 105 12.48 10.10 12.71
N PHE A 106 12.84 10.20 13.99
CA PHE A 106 12.93 11.51 14.64
C PHE A 106 14.03 12.36 14.01
N ARG A 107 15.21 11.79 13.75
CA ARG A 107 16.32 12.51 13.10
C ARG A 107 15.93 13.06 11.73
N ASP A 108 15.27 12.27 10.88
CA ASP A 108 14.78 12.73 9.57
C ASP A 108 13.85 13.95 9.71
N LEU A 109 12.93 13.93 10.69
CA LEU A 109 12.01 15.04 10.92
C LEU A 109 12.74 16.26 11.48
N ALA A 110 13.71 16.07 12.37
CA ALA A 110 14.52 17.16 12.91
C ALA A 110 15.40 17.81 11.83
N GLU A 111 15.94 17.01 10.91
CA GLU A 111 16.69 17.49 9.75
C GLU A 111 15.79 18.26 8.77
N GLU A 112 14.59 17.76 8.46
CA GLU A 112 13.60 18.49 7.64
C GLU A 112 13.21 19.83 8.27
N LEU A 113 12.96 19.83 9.59
CA LEU A 113 12.66 21.03 10.36
C LEU A 113 13.81 22.05 10.27
N ALA A 114 15.05 21.61 10.47
CA ALA A 114 16.22 22.48 10.39
C ALA A 114 16.44 23.05 8.98
N ALA A 115 16.19 22.24 7.94
CA ALA A 115 16.40 22.64 6.55
C ALA A 115 15.32 23.56 5.99
N THR A 116 14.07 23.43 6.44
CA THR A 116 12.92 24.09 5.79
C THR A 116 12.08 24.96 6.73
N GLY A 117 12.37 24.93 8.04
CA GLY A 117 11.58 25.59 9.07
C GLY A 117 10.31 24.84 9.48
N ALA A 118 9.98 23.70 8.85
CA ALA A 118 8.89 22.84 9.26
C ALA A 118 9.03 21.41 8.74
N ALA A 119 8.88 20.41 9.61
CA ALA A 119 8.75 19.02 9.19
C ALA A 119 7.28 18.67 8.90
N ARG A 120 7.02 17.76 7.95
CA ARG A 120 5.65 17.45 7.54
C ARG A 120 5.37 15.95 7.49
N HIS A 121 4.28 15.54 8.14
CA HIS A 121 3.74 14.19 8.01
C HIS A 121 2.26 14.23 7.64
N LYS A 122 1.94 13.94 6.37
CA LYS A 122 0.58 14.10 5.83
C LYS A 122 0.09 15.54 6.05
N ASP A 123 -0.97 15.72 6.82
CA ASP A 123 -1.56 17.02 7.14
C ASP A 123 -1.01 17.62 8.45
N ILE A 124 -0.11 16.91 9.13
CA ILE A 124 0.54 17.36 10.37
C ILE A 124 1.80 18.16 10.00
N ILE A 125 1.85 19.40 10.46
CA ILE A 125 2.99 20.32 10.27
C ILE A 125 3.63 20.55 11.63
N MET A 126 4.92 20.23 11.75
CA MET A 126 5.71 20.37 12.97
C MET A 126 6.71 21.52 12.77
N ARG A 127 6.59 22.59 13.56
CA ARG A 127 7.41 23.81 13.47
C ARG A 127 8.46 23.93 14.57
N SER A 128 8.49 22.97 15.48
CA SER A 128 9.46 22.90 16.58
C SER A 128 9.84 21.45 16.86
N ARG A 129 10.92 21.23 17.62
CA ARG A 129 11.24 19.89 18.13
C ARG A 129 10.15 19.36 19.05
N GLU A 130 9.53 20.23 19.85
CA GLU A 130 8.39 19.89 20.71
C GLU A 130 7.21 19.36 19.90
N ASP A 131 6.92 19.95 18.73
CA ASP A 131 5.87 19.45 17.84
C ASP A 131 6.21 18.05 17.30
N ILE A 132 7.49 17.75 17.08
CA ILE A 132 7.94 16.42 16.67
C ILE A 132 7.72 15.43 17.81
N HIS A 133 8.07 15.77 19.06
CA HIS A 133 7.75 14.93 20.22
C HIS A 133 6.24 14.69 20.33
N GLY A 134 5.44 15.75 20.27
CA GLY A 134 3.99 15.67 20.28
C GLY A 134 3.44 14.77 19.16
N PHE A 135 4.04 14.77 17.97
CA PHE A 135 3.68 13.83 16.90
C PHE A 135 3.95 12.37 17.29
N PHE A 136 5.08 12.06 17.93
CA PHE A 136 5.33 10.69 18.40
C PHE A 136 4.36 10.28 19.50
N ASP A 137 4.15 11.15 20.49
CA ASP A 137 3.34 10.86 21.68
C ASP A 137 1.85 10.72 21.38
N THR A 138 1.33 11.55 20.46
CA THR A 138 -0.11 11.58 20.16
C THR A 138 -0.51 10.72 18.97
N TYR A 139 0.44 10.38 18.08
CA TYR A 139 0.14 9.66 16.84
C TYR A 139 0.91 8.35 16.68
N VAL A 140 2.24 8.37 16.72
CA VAL A 140 3.05 7.19 16.35
C VAL A 140 2.99 6.11 17.43
N ILE A 141 3.27 6.47 18.69
CA ILE A 141 3.30 5.53 19.81
C ILE A 141 1.91 4.91 20.04
N PRO A 142 0.81 5.69 20.17
CA PRO A 142 -0.51 5.10 20.39
C PRO A 142 -0.94 4.15 19.26
N MET A 143 -0.56 4.45 18.01
CA MET A 143 -0.85 3.58 16.87
C MET A 143 -0.07 2.26 16.96
N ILE A 144 1.21 2.30 17.30
CA ILE A 144 2.03 1.08 17.44
C ILE A 144 1.54 0.25 18.63
N ASP A 145 1.25 0.88 19.77
CA ASP A 145 0.78 0.18 20.97
C ASP A 145 -0.59 -0.47 20.74
N SER A 146 -1.50 0.21 20.05
CA SER A 146 -2.78 -0.39 19.65
C SER A 146 -2.59 -1.59 18.73
N LEU A 147 -1.73 -1.50 17.70
CA LEU A 147 -1.47 -2.62 16.80
C LEU A 147 -0.74 -3.77 17.47
N ARG A 148 0.10 -3.48 18.48
CA ARG A 148 0.81 -4.49 19.27
C ARG A 148 -0.14 -5.24 20.20
N ARG A 149 -1.04 -4.52 20.87
CA ARG A 149 -1.96 -5.10 21.86
C ARG A 149 -3.14 -5.81 21.21
N ASP A 150 -3.74 -5.18 20.20
CA ASP A 150 -5.05 -5.59 19.67
C ASP A 150 -4.93 -6.20 18.25
N GLY A 151 -3.76 -6.10 17.60
CA GLY A 151 -3.64 -6.37 16.17
C GLY A 151 -4.31 -5.28 15.33
N PHE A 152 -4.57 -5.57 14.05
CA PHE A 152 -5.32 -4.66 13.19
C PHE A 152 -6.83 -4.91 13.31
N ASP A 153 -7.56 -3.92 13.82
CA ASP A 153 -9.02 -3.96 13.94
C ASP A 153 -9.71 -3.28 12.75
N THR A 154 -10.42 -4.07 11.94
CA THR A 154 -11.20 -3.59 10.78
C THR A 154 -12.46 -2.82 11.15
N THR A 155 -12.93 -2.92 12.39
CA THR A 155 -14.17 -2.27 12.85
C THR A 155 -13.92 -0.85 13.36
N ARG A 156 -12.70 -0.54 13.78
CA ARG A 156 -12.32 0.75 14.40
C ARG A 156 -11.63 1.71 13.45
N ALA A 157 -11.23 1.25 12.27
CA ALA A 157 -10.54 2.07 11.29
C ALA A 157 -10.93 1.67 9.87
N ASP A 158 -11.15 2.66 9.02
CA ASP A 158 -11.22 2.43 7.57
C ASP A 158 -9.96 1.71 7.12
N PHE A 159 -10.17 0.51 6.57
CA PHE A 159 -9.10 -0.31 6.07
C PHE A 159 -8.82 0.01 4.59
N ASP A 160 -7.76 0.78 4.40
CA ASP A 160 -7.31 1.26 3.09
C ASP A 160 -6.01 0.61 2.61
N SER A 161 -5.53 -0.45 3.26
CA SER A 161 -4.27 -1.08 2.85
C SER A 161 -4.50 -1.97 1.64
N VAL A 162 -3.75 -1.71 0.59
CA VAL A 162 -3.97 -2.39 -0.69
C VAL A 162 -2.74 -3.13 -1.18
N ALA A 163 -2.99 -4.15 -1.98
CA ALA A 163 -2.01 -4.96 -2.66
C ALA A 163 -2.37 -5.17 -4.12
N VAL A 164 -1.36 -5.55 -4.90
CA VAL A 164 -1.53 -6.09 -6.25
C VAL A 164 -0.87 -7.46 -6.33
N ILE A 165 -1.46 -8.35 -7.13
CA ILE A 165 -0.89 -9.69 -7.38
C ILE A 165 0.08 -9.58 -8.56
N ASP A 166 1.32 -10.05 -8.37
CA ASP A 166 2.34 -10.04 -9.41
C ASP A 166 2.17 -11.17 -10.44
N ALA A 167 3.08 -11.24 -11.42
CA ALA A 167 3.05 -12.24 -12.47
C ALA A 167 3.12 -13.68 -11.95
N ASN A 168 3.63 -13.91 -10.74
CA ASN A 168 3.84 -15.22 -10.12
C ASN A 168 2.75 -15.57 -9.09
N GLY A 169 1.75 -14.71 -8.89
CA GLY A 169 0.70 -14.93 -7.89
C GLY A 169 1.06 -14.46 -6.49
N ARG A 170 2.17 -13.74 -6.31
CA ARG A 170 2.56 -13.19 -5.00
C ARG A 170 1.86 -11.87 -4.74
N LEU A 171 1.45 -11.66 -3.48
CA LEU A 171 0.96 -10.37 -3.04
C LEU A 171 2.13 -9.39 -2.95
N THR A 172 1.95 -8.21 -3.52
CA THR A 172 2.89 -7.10 -3.40
C THR A 172 2.18 -5.89 -2.82
N LYS A 173 2.80 -5.27 -1.81
CA LYS A 173 2.24 -4.10 -1.16
C LYS A 173 2.21 -2.92 -2.13
N ALA A 174 1.07 -2.25 -2.27
CA ALA A 174 0.91 -1.09 -3.13
C ALA A 174 0.15 0.05 -2.43
N GLY A 175 0.39 1.31 -2.83
CA GLY A 175 -0.53 2.41 -2.53
C GLY A 175 -0.73 2.74 -1.03
N SER A 176 -1.98 2.73 -0.56
CA SER A 176 -2.44 3.22 0.75
C SER A 176 -2.17 2.22 1.89
N GLY A 177 -2.23 2.67 3.16
CA GLY A 177 -2.10 1.82 4.35
C GLY A 177 -0.68 1.34 4.71
N ASN A 178 0.38 1.92 4.13
CA ASN A 178 1.74 1.38 4.28
C ASN A 178 2.33 1.44 5.69
N HIS A 179 2.03 2.44 6.53
CA HIS A 179 2.60 2.53 7.88
C HIS A 179 2.07 1.42 8.78
N ARG A 180 0.74 1.26 8.86
CA ARG A 180 0.11 0.19 9.65
C ARG A 180 0.55 -1.20 9.16
N PHE A 181 0.62 -1.40 7.85
CA PHE A 181 1.15 -2.64 7.29
C PHE A 181 2.61 -2.90 7.71
N ALA A 182 3.49 -1.90 7.60
CA ALA A 182 4.89 -2.05 8.01
C ALA A 182 5.02 -2.31 9.52
N ILE A 183 4.22 -1.66 10.36
CA ILE A 183 4.17 -1.89 11.81
C ILE A 183 3.77 -3.34 12.08
N CYS A 184 2.65 -3.81 11.52
CA CYS A 184 2.21 -5.20 11.68
C CYS A 184 3.22 -6.21 11.14
N GLN A 185 3.97 -5.87 10.10
CA GLN A 185 5.05 -6.72 9.60
C GLN A 185 6.25 -6.78 10.55
N VAL A 186 6.65 -5.66 11.15
CA VAL A 186 7.74 -5.60 12.14
C VAL A 186 7.35 -6.28 13.45
N LEU A 187 6.10 -6.14 13.87
CA LEU A 187 5.53 -6.79 15.06
C LEU A 187 5.20 -8.27 14.84
N ASP A 188 5.40 -8.79 13.62
CA ASP A 188 5.00 -10.15 13.22
C ASP A 188 3.55 -10.48 13.60
N SER A 189 2.64 -9.54 13.32
CA SER A 189 1.22 -9.73 13.58
C SER A 189 0.72 -10.99 12.87
N PRO A 190 -0.10 -11.83 13.52
CA PRO A 190 -0.55 -13.11 12.95
C PRO A 190 -1.54 -12.93 11.80
N SER A 191 -2.21 -11.78 11.74
CA SER A 191 -3.24 -11.49 10.76
C SER A 191 -3.29 -9.99 10.44
N PHE A 192 -3.59 -9.68 9.18
CA PHE A 192 -3.83 -8.34 8.69
C PHE A 192 -4.72 -8.41 7.44
N PRO A 193 -5.81 -7.63 7.38
CA PRO A 193 -6.62 -7.54 6.16
C PRO A 193 -5.80 -6.89 5.05
N LEU A 194 -5.90 -7.37 3.80
CA LEU A 194 -5.19 -6.81 2.66
C LEU A 194 -6.06 -6.85 1.40
N ARG A 195 -6.46 -5.67 0.91
CA ARG A 195 -7.37 -5.58 -0.24
C ARG A 195 -6.59 -5.67 -1.53
N VAL A 196 -6.88 -6.69 -2.33
CA VAL A 196 -6.41 -6.75 -3.72
C VAL A 196 -7.16 -5.69 -4.51
N VAL A 197 -6.45 -4.87 -5.28
CA VAL A 197 -7.07 -3.85 -6.15
C VAL A 197 -6.75 -4.01 -7.62
N ALA A 198 -5.74 -4.82 -7.93
CA ALA A 198 -5.34 -5.16 -9.28
C ALA A 198 -4.44 -6.40 -9.31
N VAL A 199 -4.30 -6.97 -10.49
CA VAL A 199 -3.56 -8.21 -10.73
C VAL A 199 -2.77 -8.13 -12.01
N HIS A 200 -1.65 -8.84 -12.09
CA HIS A 200 -0.86 -8.94 -13.31
C HIS A 200 -1.59 -9.74 -14.39
N ALA A 201 -1.51 -9.31 -15.65
CA ALA A 201 -2.15 -9.99 -16.77
C ALA A 201 -1.76 -11.47 -16.92
N ASP A 202 -0.46 -11.79 -16.81
CA ASP A 202 0.01 -13.17 -16.96
C ASP A 202 -0.50 -14.09 -15.84
N TRP A 203 -0.58 -13.60 -14.60
CA TRP A 203 -1.20 -14.36 -13.52
C TRP A 203 -2.69 -14.56 -13.79
N TYR A 204 -3.40 -13.51 -14.19
CA TYR A 204 -4.82 -13.58 -14.49
C TYR A 204 -5.14 -14.56 -15.62
N ALA A 205 -4.33 -14.58 -16.67
CA ALA A 205 -4.46 -15.52 -17.77
C ALA A 205 -4.33 -16.98 -17.30
N ARG A 206 -3.37 -17.27 -16.41
CA ARG A 206 -3.13 -18.64 -15.92
C ARG A 206 -4.12 -19.06 -14.83
N ALA A 207 -4.42 -18.19 -13.88
CA ALA A 207 -5.20 -18.53 -12.69
C ALA A 207 -6.71 -18.38 -12.88
N VAL A 208 -7.15 -17.46 -13.75
CA VAL A 208 -8.57 -17.11 -13.92
C VAL A 208 -9.07 -17.51 -15.30
N MET A 209 -8.43 -17.03 -16.38
CA MET A 209 -8.93 -17.26 -17.74
C MET A 209 -8.97 -18.75 -18.12
N ALA A 210 -8.03 -19.55 -17.63
CA ALA A 210 -8.01 -21.00 -17.84
C ALA A 210 -9.26 -21.72 -17.29
N GLN A 211 -9.92 -21.11 -16.29
CA GLN A 211 -11.13 -21.62 -15.64
C GLN A 211 -12.39 -20.83 -16.07
N GLY A 212 -12.27 -19.99 -17.11
CA GLY A 212 -13.32 -19.07 -17.57
C GLY A 212 -13.28 -17.70 -16.88
N ASP A 213 -13.46 -16.63 -17.67
CA ASP A 213 -13.46 -15.22 -17.25
C ASP A 213 -14.71 -14.87 -16.42
N SER A 214 -14.75 -15.36 -15.18
CA SER A 214 -15.88 -15.22 -14.26
C SER A 214 -15.45 -14.73 -12.88
N TRP A 215 -16.40 -14.17 -12.12
CA TRP A 215 -16.18 -13.79 -10.73
C TRP A 215 -15.86 -14.99 -9.83
N GLU A 216 -16.49 -16.14 -10.08
CA GLU A 216 -16.25 -17.36 -9.32
C GLU A 216 -14.80 -17.82 -9.50
N SER A 217 -14.31 -17.88 -10.74
CA SER A 217 -12.93 -18.25 -11.07
C SER A 217 -11.94 -17.28 -10.43
N LEU A 218 -12.23 -15.98 -10.45
CA LEU A 218 -11.40 -14.97 -9.81
C LEU A 218 -11.36 -15.14 -8.28
N PHE A 219 -12.50 -15.28 -7.61
CA PHE A 219 -12.53 -15.42 -6.15
C PHE A 219 -11.89 -16.74 -5.69
N ARG A 220 -12.05 -17.83 -6.45
CA ARG A 220 -11.32 -19.07 -6.22
C ARG A 220 -9.80 -18.85 -6.30
N ALA A 221 -9.32 -18.14 -7.32
CA ALA A 221 -7.91 -17.80 -7.46
C ALA A 221 -7.41 -16.87 -6.33
N LEU A 222 -8.22 -15.90 -5.89
CA LEU A 222 -7.88 -15.03 -4.75
C LEU A 222 -7.80 -15.81 -3.44
N LYS A 223 -8.67 -16.81 -3.22
CA LYS A 223 -8.59 -17.69 -2.04
C LYS A 223 -7.33 -18.56 -2.03
N ALA A 224 -6.89 -19.05 -3.19
CA ALA A 224 -5.60 -19.73 -3.29
C ALA A 224 -4.43 -18.80 -2.91
N VAL A 225 -4.45 -17.55 -3.41
CA VAL A 225 -3.44 -16.54 -3.03
C VAL A 225 -3.49 -16.22 -1.54
N GLU A 226 -4.68 -16.11 -0.94
CA GLU A 226 -4.82 -15.89 0.51
C GLU A 226 -4.17 -17.04 1.31
N HIS A 227 -4.45 -18.29 0.94
CA HIS A 227 -3.89 -19.48 1.59
C HIS A 227 -2.35 -19.47 1.59
N ASP A 228 -1.74 -19.10 0.46
CA ASP A 228 -0.27 -19.03 0.33
C ASP A 228 0.39 -17.94 1.21
N HIS A 229 -0.40 -17.01 1.77
CA HIS A 229 0.08 -15.87 2.55
C HIS A 229 -0.41 -15.85 4.00
N GLN A 230 -0.94 -16.96 4.51
CA GLN A 230 -1.19 -17.20 5.94
C GLN A 230 0.08 -17.72 6.65
#